data_AF-A0A9P4GL62-F1
#
_entry.id   AF-A0A9P4GL62-F1
#
_cell.length_a   1.000
_cell.length_b   1.000
_cell.length_c   1.000
_cell.angle_alpha   90.00
_cell.angle_beta   90.00
_cell.angle_gamma   90.00
#
_symmetry.space_group_name_H-M   'P 1'
#
loop_
_entity.id
_entity.type
_entity.pdbx_description
1 polymer ?
#
loop_
_entity_poly.entity_id
_entity_poly.type
_entity_poly.pdbx_seq_one_letter_code
_entity_poly.pdbx_strand_id
1 'polypeptide(L)'
;MAPNEHGICAIPASQMCSGASEAPRGELSVIDRARAAQERWREQPLPTVLERELQVEILMANFEVISSTERFPEISIMYQALFHRTKTFTTTVRALANATAAQAPQHWAGAGCLLVDWTVNVFRHEKIGIERFLHSQRVSLYWMLDETLLHILLDQWENDSSRIPWDKATAPICLALSKADNMVPGWLERDADEFRKWHDSMDRTMELKKNVLVQDYFKRSRTFLHQSTRINEIWRTVRMCGKGFLPAELANAIVEDVSRSEKLPMGNLRTLYFPKGKGQL
;
A
#
# COMPACT_ATOMS: atom_id res chain seq x y z
N MET A 1 59.50 14.29 -56.67
CA MET A 1 60.41 13.77 -57.72
C MET A 1 60.66 12.30 -57.38
N ALA A 2 60.05 11.43 -58.20
CA ALA A 2 60.44 10.08 -58.67
C ALA A 2 61.62 9.31 -58.01
N PRO A 3 61.74 7.96 -58.15
CA PRO A 3 60.79 6.97 -58.72
C PRO A 3 60.85 5.54 -58.10
N ASN A 4 60.03 4.62 -58.67
CA ASN A 4 60.31 3.22 -59.09
C ASN A 4 60.94 2.20 -58.10
N GLU A 5 60.74 0.87 -58.18
CA GLU A 5 60.24 -0.03 -59.22
C GLU A 5 59.98 -1.43 -58.62
N HIS A 6 59.28 -2.26 -59.38
CA HIS A 6 58.92 -3.64 -59.11
C HIS A 6 60.09 -4.61 -58.89
N GLY A 7 59.82 -5.69 -58.14
CA GLY A 7 60.68 -6.87 -58.09
C GLY A 7 59.95 -8.10 -57.56
N ILE A 8 59.34 -8.86 -58.47
CA ILE A 8 58.79 -10.20 -58.24
C ILE A 8 59.94 -11.17 -58.02
N CYS A 9 59.90 -12.02 -56.99
CA CYS A 9 60.68 -13.27 -57.01
C CYS A 9 60.06 -14.39 -56.15
N ALA A 10 59.66 -15.45 -56.87
CA ALA A 10 59.72 -16.88 -56.55
C ALA A 10 59.18 -17.41 -55.20
N ILE A 11 58.07 -18.16 -55.31
CA ILE A 11 57.73 -19.29 -54.44
C ILE A 11 58.52 -20.52 -54.92
N PRO A 12 59.03 -21.36 -54.00
CA PRO A 12 58.74 -22.77 -54.14
C PRO A 12 58.11 -23.39 -52.88
N ALA A 13 57.06 -24.13 -53.18
CA ALA A 13 56.30 -25.03 -52.32
C ALA A 13 57.20 -26.00 -51.54
N SER A 14 57.02 -26.03 -50.21
CA SER A 14 56.85 -27.29 -49.47
C SER A 14 56.42 -26.98 -48.03
N GLN A 15 55.12 -27.15 -47.76
CA GLN A 15 54.60 -28.01 -46.71
C GLN A 15 53.13 -27.68 -46.41
N MET A 16 52.35 -28.74 -46.41
CA MET A 16 50.92 -28.79 -46.15
C MET A 16 50.59 -28.16 -44.79
N CYS A 17 49.65 -27.21 -44.78
CA CYS A 17 48.73 -27.02 -43.67
C CYS A 17 47.42 -26.46 -44.24
N SER A 18 46.44 -27.35 -44.24
CA SER A 18 45.01 -27.17 -44.44
C SER A 18 44.48 -25.86 -43.85
N GLY A 19 43.70 -25.16 -44.66
CA GLY A 19 43.03 -23.92 -44.29
C GLY A 19 42.09 -24.09 -43.10
N ALA A 20 42.05 -23.05 -42.29
CA ALA A 20 40.88 -22.72 -41.49
C ALA A 20 40.75 -21.20 -41.53
N SER A 21 39.82 -20.75 -42.38
CA SER A 21 39.22 -19.43 -42.30
C SER A 21 38.78 -19.18 -40.85
N GLU A 22 39.35 -18.18 -40.19
CA GLU A 22 38.82 -17.68 -38.93
C GLU A 22 37.40 -17.14 -39.19
N ALA A 23 36.40 -17.92 -38.79
CA ALA A 23 35.02 -17.47 -38.73
C ALA A 23 34.88 -16.40 -37.63
N PRO A 24 34.02 -15.39 -37.80
CA PRO A 24 33.76 -14.41 -36.75
C PRO A 24 33.14 -15.14 -35.55
N ARG A 25 33.70 -14.93 -34.36
CA ARG A 25 33.09 -15.40 -33.10
C ARG A 25 31.73 -14.73 -32.98
N GLY A 26 30.67 -15.47 -33.32
CA GLY A 26 29.30 -15.00 -33.21
C GLY A 26 28.96 -14.71 -31.75
N GLU A 27 28.81 -13.43 -31.42
CA GLU A 27 28.14 -13.04 -30.19
C GLU A 27 26.70 -13.57 -30.26
N LEU A 28 26.36 -14.46 -29.34
CA LEU A 28 24.99 -14.95 -29.16
C LEU A 28 24.05 -13.75 -28.98
N SER A 29 22.96 -13.74 -29.74
CA SER A 29 21.94 -12.71 -29.60
C SER A 29 21.42 -12.69 -28.15
N VAL A 30 20.88 -11.55 -27.71
CA VAL A 30 20.29 -11.40 -26.36
C VAL A 30 19.25 -12.50 -26.09
N ILE A 31 18.54 -12.94 -27.14
CA ILE A 31 17.51 -13.98 -27.07
C ILE A 31 18.14 -15.36 -26.84
N ASP A 32 19.28 -15.67 -27.48
CA ASP A 32 19.96 -16.96 -27.33
C ASP A 32 20.66 -17.07 -25.96
N ARG A 33 21.14 -15.93 -25.43
CA ARG A 33 21.65 -15.84 -24.05
C ARG A 33 20.54 -16.03 -23.03
N ALA A 34 19.36 -15.45 -23.25
CA ALA A 34 18.20 -15.64 -22.39
C ALA A 34 17.72 -17.11 -22.40
N ARG A 35 17.70 -17.75 -23.58
CA ARG A 35 17.31 -19.16 -23.73
C ARG A 35 18.28 -20.12 -23.03
N ALA A 36 19.58 -19.91 -23.20
CA ALA A 36 20.61 -20.70 -22.51
C ALA A 36 20.60 -20.50 -20.98
N ALA A 37 20.26 -19.29 -20.50
CA ALA A 37 20.07 -19.03 -19.07
C ALA A 37 18.81 -19.73 -18.53
N GLN A 38 17.73 -19.78 -19.31
CA GLN A 38 16.46 -20.42 -18.95
C GLN A 38 16.59 -21.95 -18.88
N GLU A 39 17.40 -22.56 -19.74
CA GLU A 39 17.71 -24.01 -19.71
C GLU A 39 18.55 -24.38 -18.48
N ARG A 40 19.57 -23.58 -18.13
CA ARG A 40 20.35 -23.77 -16.89
C ARG A 40 19.50 -23.64 -15.62
N TRP A 41 18.46 -22.82 -15.65
CA TRP A 41 17.52 -22.65 -14.54
C TRP A 41 16.62 -23.88 -14.33
N ARG A 42 16.35 -24.69 -15.37
CA ARG A 42 15.54 -25.91 -15.24
C ARG A 42 16.28 -27.08 -14.58
N GLU A 43 17.61 -27.04 -14.57
CA GLU A 43 18.46 -28.10 -14.00
C GLU A 43 18.78 -27.90 -12.51
N GLN A 44 18.33 -26.80 -11.90
CA GLN A 44 18.57 -26.52 -10.48
C GLN A 44 17.52 -27.19 -9.58
N PRO A 45 17.90 -27.64 -8.36
CA PRO A 45 16.96 -28.18 -7.39
C PRO A 45 15.88 -27.17 -7.03
N LEU A 46 14.67 -27.66 -6.71
CA LEU A 46 13.51 -26.83 -6.40
C LEU A 46 13.85 -25.81 -5.31
N PRO A 47 13.63 -24.49 -5.55
CA PRO A 47 14.04 -23.45 -4.63
C PRO A 47 13.27 -23.54 -3.31
N THR A 48 13.99 -23.33 -2.22
CA THR A 48 13.47 -23.18 -0.86
C THR A 48 12.48 -22.02 -0.78
N VAL A 49 11.65 -21.97 0.27
CA VAL A 49 10.64 -20.90 0.44
C VAL A 49 11.29 -19.51 0.40
N LEU A 50 12.45 -19.36 1.05
CA LEU A 50 13.22 -18.11 1.09
C LEU A 50 13.76 -17.71 -0.31
N GLU A 51 14.22 -18.69 -1.10
CA GLU A 51 14.69 -18.43 -2.47
C GLU A 51 13.54 -18.04 -3.40
N ARG A 52 12.32 -18.55 -3.18
CA ARG A 52 11.13 -18.10 -3.93
C ARG A 52 10.73 -16.68 -3.57
N GLU A 53 10.79 -16.31 -2.29
CA GLU A 53 10.52 -14.94 -1.85
C GLU A 53 11.53 -13.96 -2.45
N LEU A 54 12.82 -14.31 -2.42
CA LEU A 54 13.89 -13.52 -3.04
C LEU A 54 13.76 -13.44 -4.56
N GLN A 55 13.33 -14.52 -5.23
CA GLN A 55 13.05 -14.51 -6.68
C GLN A 55 11.87 -13.60 -7.02
N VAL A 56 10.82 -13.58 -6.21
CA VAL A 56 9.70 -12.65 -6.37
C VAL A 56 10.17 -11.21 -6.17
N GLU A 57 11.01 -10.95 -5.16
CA GLU A 57 11.57 -9.62 -4.92
C GLU A 57 12.47 -9.14 -6.06
N ILE A 58 13.34 -10.01 -6.57
CA ILE A 58 14.20 -9.74 -7.74
C ILE A 58 13.35 -9.53 -9.00
N LEU A 59 12.27 -10.30 -9.20
CA LEU A 59 11.35 -10.10 -10.32
C LEU A 59 10.58 -8.79 -10.22
N MET A 60 10.18 -8.39 -9.01
CA MET A 60 9.53 -7.10 -8.75
C MET A 60 10.50 -5.92 -8.96
N ALA A 61 11.76 -6.05 -8.50
CA ALA A 61 12.81 -5.06 -8.72
C ALA A 61 13.21 -4.99 -10.20
N ASN A 62 13.32 -6.12 -10.89
CA ASN A 62 13.59 -6.17 -12.32
C ASN A 62 12.40 -5.64 -13.12
N PHE A 63 11.16 -5.87 -12.68
CA PHE A 63 9.99 -5.24 -13.27
C PHE A 63 10.07 -3.72 -13.10
N GLU A 64 10.45 -3.21 -11.92
CA GLU A 64 10.66 -1.78 -11.66
C GLU A 64 11.76 -1.16 -12.54
N VAL A 65 12.84 -1.91 -12.80
CA VAL A 65 13.94 -1.48 -13.69
C VAL A 65 13.57 -1.58 -15.17
N ILE A 66 12.97 -2.68 -15.63
CA ILE A 66 12.62 -2.92 -17.05
C ILE A 66 11.44 -2.04 -17.49
N SER A 67 10.51 -1.75 -16.59
CA SER A 67 9.39 -0.83 -16.84
C SER A 67 9.81 0.64 -17.00
N SER A 68 11.08 0.99 -16.76
CA SER A 68 11.64 2.33 -16.98
C SER A 68 11.74 2.78 -18.45
N THR A 69 11.45 1.90 -19.41
CA THR A 69 11.91 2.07 -20.81
C THR A 69 10.86 2.51 -21.85
N GLU A 70 9.77 3.23 -21.50
CA GLU A 70 9.08 4.18 -22.45
C GLU A 70 7.75 4.80 -21.96
N ARG A 71 7.13 4.33 -20.86
CA ARG A 71 5.84 4.90 -20.34
C ARG A 71 5.79 5.25 -18.85
N PHE A 72 6.90 5.09 -18.12
CA PHE A 72 6.97 5.30 -16.67
C PHE A 72 7.17 6.74 -16.15
N PRO A 73 7.79 7.70 -16.88
CA PRO A 73 7.95 9.05 -16.36
C PRO A 73 6.62 9.66 -15.94
N GLU A 74 5.57 9.44 -16.73
CA GLU A 74 4.23 9.92 -16.44
C GLU A 74 3.63 9.29 -15.17
N ILE A 75 3.79 7.98 -14.95
CA ILE A 75 3.27 7.29 -13.75
C ILE A 75 3.98 7.79 -12.50
N SER A 76 5.32 7.88 -12.53
CA SER A 76 6.10 8.40 -11.42
C SER A 76 5.79 9.88 -11.13
N ILE A 77 5.65 10.72 -12.16
CA ILE A 77 5.24 12.12 -12.02
C ILE A 77 3.82 12.22 -11.45
N MET A 78 2.87 11.42 -11.95
CA MET A 78 1.51 11.36 -11.42
C MET A 78 1.48 10.92 -9.96
N TYR A 79 2.26 9.88 -9.61
CA TYR A 79 2.39 9.44 -8.22
C TYR A 79 2.95 10.55 -7.34
N GLN A 80 4.07 11.19 -7.71
CA GLN A 80 4.65 12.28 -6.92
C GLN A 80 3.66 13.43 -6.73
N ALA A 81 2.98 13.85 -7.80
CA ALA A 81 1.97 14.89 -7.74
C ALA A 81 0.80 14.50 -6.83
N LEU A 82 0.29 13.27 -6.96
CA LEU A 82 -0.81 12.76 -6.14
C LEU A 82 -0.40 12.61 -4.67
N PHE A 83 0.82 12.14 -4.40
CA PHE A 83 1.39 12.00 -3.07
C PHE A 83 1.50 13.35 -2.38
N HIS A 84 2.10 14.35 -3.04
CA HIS A 84 2.21 15.70 -2.51
C HIS A 84 0.83 16.32 -2.24
N ARG A 85 -0.11 16.20 -3.18
CA ARG A 85 -1.48 16.69 -2.99
C ARG A 85 -2.19 16.00 -1.84
N THR A 86 -2.03 14.69 -1.71
CA THR A 86 -2.61 13.91 -0.59
C THR A 86 -2.02 14.36 0.74
N LYS A 87 -0.71 14.57 0.82
CA LYS A 87 -0.05 15.08 2.03
C LYS A 87 -0.52 16.47 2.44
N THR A 88 -0.68 17.39 1.47
CA THR A 88 -1.24 18.72 1.73
C THR A 88 -2.70 18.59 2.18
N PHE A 89 -3.49 17.79 1.47
CA PHE A 89 -4.89 17.56 1.76
C PHE A 89 -5.11 17.00 3.17
N THR A 90 -4.39 15.96 3.58
CA THR A 90 -4.52 15.38 4.93
C THR A 90 -4.17 16.38 6.03
N THR A 91 -3.15 17.20 5.81
CA THR A 91 -2.78 18.29 6.71
C THR A 91 -3.92 19.31 6.85
N THR A 92 -4.49 19.74 5.73
CA THR A 92 -5.62 20.67 5.69
C THR A 92 -6.86 20.09 6.36
N VAL A 93 -7.19 18.83 6.10
CA VAL A 93 -8.36 18.16 6.70
C VAL A 93 -8.21 18.02 8.20
N ARG A 94 -7.01 17.68 8.71
CA ARG A 94 -6.76 17.63 10.15
C ARG A 94 -6.92 19.01 10.80
N ALA A 95 -6.37 20.06 10.18
CA ALA A 95 -6.55 21.43 10.66
C ALA A 95 -8.03 21.85 10.65
N LEU A 96 -8.77 21.49 9.60
CA LEU A 96 -10.22 21.71 9.49
C LEU A 96 -10.99 20.98 10.59
N ALA A 97 -10.68 19.70 10.85
CA ALA A 97 -11.32 18.92 11.90
C ALA A 97 -11.11 19.57 13.28
N ASN A 98 -9.90 20.02 13.58
CA ASN A 98 -9.58 20.69 14.85
C ASN A 98 -10.28 22.05 14.99
N ALA A 99 -10.27 22.87 13.93
CA ALA A 99 -10.97 24.14 13.92
C ALA A 99 -12.50 23.96 14.08
N THR A 100 -13.06 22.96 13.39
CA THR A 100 -14.48 22.63 13.48
C THR A 100 -14.84 22.11 14.87
N ALA A 101 -14.03 21.23 15.45
CA ALA A 101 -14.24 20.72 16.80
C ALA A 101 -14.25 21.86 17.85
N ALA A 102 -13.39 22.87 17.69
CA ALA A 102 -13.34 24.02 18.59
C ALA A 102 -14.59 24.92 18.50
N GLN A 103 -15.19 25.07 17.32
CA GLN A 103 -16.33 25.98 17.10
C GLN A 103 -17.69 25.27 17.22
N ALA A 104 -17.78 24.05 16.69
CA ALA A 104 -18.99 23.23 16.66
C ALA A 104 -18.59 21.74 16.80
N PRO A 105 -18.46 21.23 18.04
CA PRO A 105 -18.00 19.86 18.35
C PRO A 105 -18.78 18.73 17.67
N GLN A 106 -19.93 19.01 17.09
CA GLN A 106 -20.77 18.06 16.38
C GLN A 106 -20.43 17.89 14.88
N HIS A 107 -19.60 18.76 14.31
CA HIS A 107 -19.39 18.81 12.85
C HIS A 107 -18.01 18.30 12.38
N TRP A 108 -17.09 17.97 13.28
CA TRP A 108 -15.74 17.50 12.91
C TRP A 108 -15.78 16.23 12.05
N ALA A 109 -16.81 15.38 12.22
CA ALA A 109 -16.96 14.14 11.47
C ALA A 109 -17.10 14.37 9.96
N GLY A 110 -17.61 15.54 9.56
CA GLY A 110 -17.65 15.94 8.14
C GLY A 110 -16.25 16.04 7.53
N ALA A 111 -15.27 16.54 8.28
CA ALA A 111 -13.88 16.58 7.82
C ALA A 111 -13.30 15.17 7.67
N GLY A 112 -13.65 14.23 8.56
CA GLY A 112 -13.28 12.82 8.43
C GLY A 112 -13.87 12.17 7.17
N CYS A 113 -15.11 12.51 6.80
CA CYS A 113 -15.76 12.01 5.58
C CYS A 113 -14.99 12.43 4.32
N LEU A 114 -14.38 13.63 4.30
CA LEU A 114 -13.58 14.09 3.17
C LEU A 114 -12.38 13.18 2.86
N LEU A 115 -11.80 12.51 3.88
CA LEU A 115 -10.70 11.56 3.68
C LEU A 115 -11.19 10.32 2.92
N VAL A 116 -12.39 9.84 3.24
CA VAL A 116 -13.03 8.72 2.54
C VAL A 116 -13.40 9.15 1.12
N ASP A 117 -14.01 10.33 0.97
CA ASP A 117 -14.38 10.87 -0.35
C ASP A 117 -13.19 11.09 -1.26
N TRP A 118 -12.02 11.43 -0.72
CA TRP A 118 -10.78 11.54 -1.50
C TRP A 118 -10.38 10.20 -2.12
N THR A 119 -10.55 9.08 -1.41
CA THR A 119 -10.29 7.75 -1.99
C THR A 119 -11.24 7.46 -3.15
N VAL A 120 -12.53 7.73 -2.96
CA VAL A 120 -13.56 7.42 -3.95
C VAL A 120 -13.43 8.30 -5.19
N ASN A 121 -13.28 9.61 -4.99
CA ASN A 121 -13.39 10.59 -6.07
C ASN A 121 -12.05 11.01 -6.68
N VAL A 122 -10.92 10.83 -5.97
CA VAL A 122 -9.59 11.19 -6.46
C VAL A 122 -8.79 9.94 -6.78
N PHE A 123 -8.55 9.06 -5.80
CA PHE A 123 -7.72 7.87 -6.05
C PHE A 123 -8.35 6.93 -7.06
N ARG A 124 -9.66 6.72 -6.97
CA ARG A 124 -10.39 5.74 -7.79
C ARG A 124 -11.00 6.34 -9.05
N HIS A 125 -10.65 7.58 -9.37
CA HIS A 125 -11.00 8.26 -10.62
C HIS A 125 -10.27 7.63 -11.82
N GLU A 126 -11.00 7.36 -12.89
CA GLU A 126 -10.47 6.64 -14.08
C GLU A 126 -9.24 7.30 -14.70
N LYS A 127 -9.22 8.63 -14.79
CA LYS A 127 -8.07 9.38 -15.34
C LYS A 127 -6.78 9.27 -14.51
N ILE A 128 -6.88 8.95 -13.22
CA ILE A 128 -5.68 8.79 -12.37
C ILE A 128 -5.06 7.41 -12.62
N GLY A 129 -5.89 6.39 -12.82
CA GLY A 129 -5.44 5.03 -13.11
C GLY A 129 -4.52 4.46 -12.01
N ILE A 130 -4.91 4.63 -10.74
CA ILE A 130 -4.08 4.28 -9.58
C ILE A 130 -3.69 2.79 -9.56
N GLU A 131 -4.45 1.92 -10.20
CA GLU A 131 -4.16 0.50 -10.40
C GLU A 131 -2.79 0.25 -11.07
N ARG A 132 -2.32 1.22 -11.88
CA ARG A 132 -1.02 1.19 -12.56
C ARG A 132 0.16 1.48 -11.63
N PHE A 133 -0.10 1.97 -10.42
CA PHE A 133 0.95 2.34 -9.48
C PHE A 133 1.50 1.09 -8.80
N LEU A 134 2.76 1.18 -8.35
CA LEU A 134 3.38 0.13 -7.54
C LEU A 134 2.54 -0.12 -6.28
N HIS A 135 2.56 -1.36 -5.79
CA HIS A 135 1.81 -1.72 -4.58
C HIS A 135 2.22 -0.84 -3.39
N SER A 136 3.52 -0.64 -3.18
CA SER A 136 4.07 0.23 -2.13
C SER A 136 3.58 1.67 -2.23
N GLN A 137 3.49 2.22 -3.45
CA GLN A 137 2.98 3.57 -3.71
C GLN A 137 1.49 3.69 -3.33
N ARG A 138 0.67 2.71 -3.74
CA ARG A 138 -0.75 2.66 -3.37
C ARG A 138 -0.93 2.55 -1.86
N VAL A 139 -0.21 1.64 -1.22
CA VAL A 139 -0.24 1.45 0.24
C VAL A 139 0.11 2.76 0.94
N SER A 140 1.16 3.45 0.51
CA SER A 140 1.56 4.74 1.08
C SER A 140 0.45 5.80 1.01
N LEU A 141 -0.25 5.89 -0.13
CA LEU A 141 -1.36 6.82 -0.33
C LEU A 141 -2.56 6.51 0.59
N TYR A 142 -3.00 5.26 0.65
CA TYR A 142 -4.09 4.85 1.54
C TYR A 142 -3.71 4.99 3.01
N TRP A 143 -2.47 4.65 3.35
CA TRP A 143 -1.94 4.79 4.70
C TRP A 143 -2.01 6.23 5.20
N MET A 144 -1.63 7.22 4.39
CA MET A 144 -1.72 8.64 4.78
C MET A 144 -3.14 9.06 5.16
N LEU A 145 -4.15 8.56 4.44
CA LEU A 145 -5.55 8.87 4.72
C LEU A 145 -6.04 8.15 5.98
N ASP A 146 -5.75 6.85 6.13
CA ASP A 146 -6.12 6.07 7.32
C ASP A 146 -5.44 6.60 8.58
N GLU A 147 -4.14 6.89 8.52
CA GLU A 147 -3.39 7.49 9.62
C GLU A 147 -3.97 8.84 10.02
N THR A 148 -4.37 9.67 9.05
CA THR A 148 -4.96 10.97 9.34
C THR A 148 -6.35 10.86 9.94
N LEU A 149 -7.19 9.96 9.43
CA LEU A 149 -8.51 9.71 9.99
C LEU A 149 -8.38 9.21 11.42
N LEU A 150 -7.48 8.26 11.67
CA LEU A 150 -7.20 7.73 13.00
C LEU A 150 -6.72 8.82 13.97
N HIS A 151 -5.85 9.73 13.53
CA HIS A 151 -5.46 10.88 14.34
C HIS A 151 -6.66 11.75 14.71
N ILE A 152 -7.51 12.10 13.75
CA ILE A 152 -8.73 12.88 14.02
C ILE A 152 -9.61 12.15 15.03
N LEU A 153 -9.86 10.86 14.82
CA LEU A 153 -10.69 10.04 15.71
C LEU A 153 -10.13 9.99 17.14
N LEU A 154 -8.81 9.80 17.30
CA LEU A 154 -8.17 9.79 18.61
C LEU A 154 -8.17 11.17 19.28
N ASP A 155 -7.89 12.23 18.52
CA ASP A 155 -7.96 13.60 19.02
C ASP A 155 -9.36 13.91 19.55
N GLN A 156 -10.42 13.48 18.86
CA GLN A 156 -11.80 13.72 19.30
C GLN A 156 -12.24 12.80 20.43
N TRP A 157 -11.77 11.55 20.44
CA TRP A 157 -12.03 10.60 21.53
C TRP A 157 -11.43 11.09 22.86
N GLU A 158 -10.19 11.59 22.83
CA GLU A 158 -9.51 12.07 24.04
C GLU A 158 -10.03 13.43 24.53
N ASN A 159 -10.50 14.28 23.61
CA ASN A 159 -10.96 15.60 23.96
C ASN A 159 -12.39 15.63 24.54
N ASP A 160 -13.06 14.48 24.72
CA ASP A 160 -14.41 14.17 25.28
C ASP A 160 -15.27 15.33 25.86
N SER A 161 -15.38 16.43 25.10
CA SER A 161 -16.08 17.65 25.47
C SER A 161 -17.39 17.80 24.69
N SER A 162 -17.65 16.87 23.77
CA SER A 162 -18.91 16.82 23.05
C SER A 162 -19.97 16.16 23.94
N ARG A 163 -21.09 16.86 24.19
CA ARG A 163 -22.27 16.29 24.87
C ARG A 163 -22.97 15.18 24.04
N ILE A 164 -22.43 14.84 22.87
CA ILE A 164 -23.05 13.96 21.90
C ILE A 164 -22.50 12.55 22.13
N PRO A 165 -23.36 11.52 22.17
CA PRO A 165 -22.91 10.14 22.22
C PRO A 165 -21.96 9.81 21.07
N TRP A 166 -20.85 9.12 21.37
CA TRP A 166 -19.80 8.79 20.40
C TRP A 166 -20.31 8.09 19.14
N ASP A 167 -21.30 7.19 19.30
CA ASP A 167 -22.00 6.50 18.22
C ASP A 167 -22.65 7.48 17.23
N LYS A 168 -23.23 8.57 17.72
CA LYS A 168 -23.84 9.61 16.89
C LYS A 168 -22.80 10.54 16.27
N ALA A 169 -21.75 10.87 17.02
CA ALA A 169 -20.67 11.73 16.53
C ALA A 169 -19.91 11.07 15.37
N THR A 170 -19.69 9.76 15.42
CA THR A 170 -18.93 9.01 14.39
C THR A 170 -19.80 8.45 13.26
N ALA A 171 -21.13 8.43 13.42
CA ALA A 171 -22.06 7.89 12.42
C ALA A 171 -21.83 8.38 10.97
N PRO A 172 -21.53 9.68 10.71
CA PRO A 172 -21.25 10.14 9.35
C PRO A 172 -20.05 9.42 8.72
N ILE A 173 -18.98 9.21 9.48
CA ILE A 173 -17.76 8.54 9.02
C ILE A 173 -18.04 7.05 8.77
N CYS A 174 -18.73 6.38 9.69
CA CYS A 174 -19.13 4.99 9.53
C CYS A 174 -19.98 4.77 8.27
N LEU A 175 -20.91 5.70 8.00
CA LEU A 175 -21.74 5.66 6.80
C LEU A 175 -20.92 5.91 5.52
N ALA A 176 -19.99 6.86 5.53
CA ALA A 176 -19.09 7.10 4.40
C ALA A 176 -18.21 5.87 4.09
N LEU A 177 -17.62 5.26 5.13
CA LEU A 177 -16.83 4.03 5.00
C LEU A 177 -17.65 2.85 4.47
N SER A 178 -18.87 2.66 4.97
CA SER A 178 -19.78 1.61 4.50
C SER A 178 -20.21 1.82 3.05
N LYS A 179 -20.44 3.07 2.62
CA LYS A 179 -20.71 3.38 1.21
C LYS A 179 -19.50 3.05 0.33
N ALA A 180 -18.30 3.42 0.77
CA ALA A 180 -17.07 3.11 0.05
C ALA A 180 -16.81 1.60 -0.04
N ASP A 181 -17.14 0.82 1.00
CA ASP A 181 -17.02 -0.64 0.97
C ASP A 181 -17.79 -1.29 -0.17
N ASN A 182 -18.98 -0.78 -0.49
CA ASN A 182 -19.77 -1.31 -1.59
C ASN A 182 -19.08 -1.12 -2.95
N MET A 183 -18.11 -0.21 -3.05
CA MET A 183 -17.34 0.05 -4.27
C MET A 183 -16.03 -0.75 -4.33
N VAL A 184 -15.54 -1.25 -3.20
CA VAL A 184 -14.27 -1.98 -3.09
C VAL A 184 -14.21 -3.19 -4.03
N PRO A 185 -15.25 -4.04 -4.17
CA PRO A 185 -15.22 -5.16 -5.11
C PRO A 185 -14.88 -4.73 -6.55
N GLY A 186 -15.51 -3.66 -7.04
CA GLY A 186 -15.22 -3.14 -8.38
C GLY A 186 -13.82 -2.53 -8.50
N TRP A 187 -13.26 -2.01 -7.40
CA TRP A 187 -11.87 -1.53 -7.39
C TRP A 187 -10.87 -2.68 -7.47
N LEU A 188 -11.15 -3.80 -6.81
CA LEU A 188 -10.33 -5.01 -6.88
C LEU A 188 -10.33 -5.62 -8.28
N GLU A 189 -11.48 -5.62 -8.95
CA GLU A 189 -11.58 -6.08 -10.32
C GLU A 189 -10.70 -5.24 -11.25
N ARG A 190 -10.77 -3.91 -11.14
CA ARG A 190 -9.87 -3.00 -11.89
C ARG A 190 -8.39 -3.23 -11.57
N ASP A 191 -8.07 -3.40 -10.29
CA ASP A 191 -6.69 -3.70 -9.86
C ASP A 191 -6.22 -5.04 -10.47
N ALA A 192 -7.07 -6.07 -10.47
CA ALA A 192 -6.77 -7.39 -11.05
C ALA A 192 -6.62 -7.34 -12.58
N ASP A 193 -7.48 -6.59 -13.27
CA ASP A 193 -7.41 -6.40 -14.72
C ASP A 193 -6.09 -5.76 -15.15
N GLU A 194 -5.63 -4.75 -14.42
CA GLU A 194 -4.34 -4.13 -14.68
C GLU A 194 -3.20 -5.12 -14.46
N PHE A 195 -3.24 -5.93 -13.39
CA PHE A 195 -2.23 -6.95 -13.17
C PHE A 195 -2.23 -8.04 -14.25
N ARG A 196 -3.39 -8.45 -14.76
CA ARG A 196 -3.52 -9.50 -15.80
C ARG A 196 -2.79 -9.11 -17.09
N LYS A 197 -2.77 -7.82 -17.44
CA LYS A 197 -2.08 -7.32 -18.65
C LYS A 197 -0.58 -7.64 -18.68
N TRP A 198 0.03 -7.87 -17.52
CA TRP A 198 1.47 -8.02 -17.39
C TRP A 198 1.92 -9.45 -17.04
N HIS A 199 1.00 -10.36 -16.69
CA HIS A 199 1.33 -11.71 -16.25
C HIS A 199 0.28 -12.74 -16.73
N ASP A 200 0.58 -13.42 -17.84
CA ASP A 200 -0.29 -14.44 -18.46
C ASP A 200 -0.42 -15.76 -17.66
N SER A 201 0.33 -16.00 -16.57
CA SER A 201 0.38 -17.32 -15.93
C SER A 201 0.21 -17.39 -14.41
N MET A 202 -0.17 -16.29 -13.73
CA MET A 202 -0.09 -16.21 -12.26
C MET A 202 -1.45 -16.16 -11.54
N ASP A 203 -2.34 -17.10 -11.83
CA ASP A 203 -3.70 -17.17 -11.26
C ASP A 203 -3.73 -17.26 -9.71
N ARG A 204 -2.79 -17.98 -9.08
CA ARG A 204 -2.85 -18.23 -7.61
C ARG A 204 -2.37 -17.08 -6.74
N THR A 205 -1.50 -16.20 -7.26
CA THR A 205 -0.95 -15.08 -6.49
C THR A 205 -1.90 -13.88 -6.47
N MET A 206 -2.83 -13.82 -7.43
CA MET A 206 -3.90 -12.82 -7.46
C MET A 206 -4.90 -12.97 -6.33
N GLU A 207 -5.31 -14.19 -5.97
CA GLU A 207 -6.25 -14.40 -4.85
C GLU A 207 -5.67 -13.92 -3.51
N LEU A 208 -4.37 -14.14 -3.27
CA LEU A 208 -3.69 -13.60 -2.08
C LEU A 208 -3.64 -12.06 -2.09
N LYS A 209 -3.38 -11.43 -3.25
CA LYS A 209 -3.29 -9.97 -3.37
C LYS A 209 -4.65 -9.26 -3.40
N LYS A 210 -5.69 -9.91 -3.93
CA LYS A 210 -7.07 -9.40 -3.95
C LYS A 210 -7.61 -9.16 -2.55
N ASN A 211 -7.14 -9.92 -1.57
CA ASN A 211 -7.52 -9.76 -0.17
C ASN A 211 -6.85 -8.58 0.52
N VAL A 212 -5.70 -8.09 0.05
CA VAL A 212 -4.91 -7.07 0.77
C VAL A 212 -5.62 -5.72 0.82
N LEU A 213 -6.16 -5.23 -0.31
CA LEU A 213 -6.88 -3.95 -0.31
C LEU A 213 -8.16 -4.01 0.52
N VAL A 214 -8.92 -5.11 0.46
CA VAL A 214 -10.13 -5.30 1.28
C VAL A 214 -9.79 -5.30 2.77
N GLN A 215 -8.72 -6.01 3.13
CA GLN A 215 -8.32 -6.16 4.53
C GLN A 215 -7.69 -4.89 5.10
N ASP A 216 -7.07 -4.06 4.26
CA ASP A 216 -6.29 -2.91 4.73
C ASP A 216 -6.95 -1.54 4.49
N TYR A 217 -8.05 -1.46 3.72
CA TYR A 217 -8.77 -0.20 3.50
C TYR A 217 -9.33 0.39 4.81
N PHE A 218 -8.76 1.53 5.24
CA PHE A 218 -9.05 2.20 6.51
C PHE A 218 -9.05 1.27 7.74
N LYS A 219 -8.23 0.20 7.70
CA LYS A 219 -8.25 -0.86 8.72
C LYS A 219 -8.04 -0.33 10.13
N ARG A 220 -7.09 0.60 10.32
CA ARG A 220 -6.78 1.11 11.67
C ARG A 220 -7.92 1.99 12.18
N SER A 221 -8.43 2.90 11.35
CA SER A 221 -9.57 3.75 11.70
C SER A 221 -10.82 2.93 11.97
N ARG A 222 -11.09 1.89 11.19
CA ARG A 222 -12.24 0.97 11.39
C ARG A 222 -12.13 0.19 12.68
N THR A 223 -10.95 -0.37 12.93
CA THR A 223 -10.68 -1.11 14.17
C THR A 223 -10.89 -0.19 15.37
N PHE A 224 -10.38 1.05 15.29
CA PHE A 224 -10.59 2.05 16.33
C PHE A 224 -12.07 2.40 16.51
N LEU A 225 -12.80 2.68 15.42
CA LEU A 225 -14.23 3.00 15.48
C LEU A 225 -15.05 1.89 16.14
N HIS A 226 -14.78 0.63 15.76
CA HIS A 226 -15.44 -0.52 16.37
C HIS A 226 -15.14 -0.63 17.87
N GLN A 227 -13.85 -0.57 18.24
CA GLN A 227 -13.42 -0.69 19.64
C GLN A 227 -13.91 0.47 20.51
N SER A 228 -13.77 1.70 20.04
CA SER A 228 -14.20 2.91 20.76
C SER A 228 -15.72 2.96 20.95
N THR A 229 -16.49 2.56 19.93
CA THR A 229 -17.96 2.44 20.04
C THR A 229 -18.34 1.42 21.10
N ARG A 230 -17.69 0.26 21.10
CA ARG A 230 -17.98 -0.79 22.08
C ARG A 230 -17.64 -0.36 23.51
N ILE A 231 -16.49 0.29 23.71
CA ILE A 231 -16.10 0.84 25.02
C ILE A 231 -17.12 1.88 25.49
N ASN A 232 -17.58 2.77 24.60
CA ASN A 232 -18.60 3.77 24.92
C ASN A 232 -19.95 3.12 25.32
N GLU A 233 -20.36 2.04 24.67
CA GLU A 233 -21.57 1.29 25.02
C GLU A 233 -21.48 0.66 26.42
N ILE A 234 -20.34 0.07 26.76
CA ILE A 234 -20.09 -0.50 28.09
C ILE A 234 -20.23 0.60 29.14
N TRP A 235 -19.58 1.74 28.91
CA TRP A 235 -19.69 2.92 29.79
C TRP A 235 -21.14 3.41 29.96
N ARG A 236 -21.89 3.51 28.87
CA ARG A 236 -23.31 3.89 28.91
C ARG A 236 -24.12 2.89 29.74
N THR A 237 -23.88 1.59 29.55
CA THR A 237 -24.58 0.52 30.27
C THR A 237 -24.29 0.56 31.77
N VAL A 238 -23.03 0.67 32.16
CA VAL A 238 -22.61 0.76 33.57
C VAL A 238 -23.23 1.99 34.25
N ARG A 239 -23.22 3.15 33.57
CA ARG A 239 -23.85 4.38 34.11
C ARG A 239 -25.36 4.23 34.28
N MET A 240 -26.05 3.59 33.33
CA MET A 240 -27.49 3.34 33.43
C MET A 240 -27.84 2.35 34.56
N CYS A 241 -27.12 1.23 34.65
CA CYS A 241 -27.34 0.22 35.69
C CYS A 241 -27.04 0.76 37.10
N GLY A 242 -26.01 1.58 37.25
CA GLY A 242 -25.67 2.24 38.50
C GLY A 242 -26.60 3.41 38.88
N LYS A 243 -27.53 3.81 38.00
CA LYS A 243 -28.39 5.00 38.15
C LYS A 243 -27.62 6.29 38.54
N GLY A 244 -26.34 6.38 38.15
CA GLY A 244 -25.46 7.48 38.55
C GLY A 244 -24.94 7.46 39.99
N PHE A 245 -25.26 6.43 40.78
CA PHE A 245 -24.80 6.28 42.18
C PHE A 245 -23.59 5.36 42.34
N LEU A 246 -23.09 4.78 41.24
CA LEU A 246 -21.94 3.90 41.28
C LEU A 246 -20.66 4.74 41.47
N PRO A 247 -19.82 4.47 42.50
CA PRO A 247 -18.52 5.11 42.65
C PRO A 247 -17.65 4.92 41.40
N ALA A 248 -16.82 5.91 41.08
CA ALA A 248 -16.02 5.90 39.86
C ALA A 248 -15.06 4.70 39.81
N GLU A 249 -14.54 4.28 40.95
CA GLU A 249 -13.63 3.13 41.11
C GLU A 249 -14.32 1.82 40.72
N LEU A 250 -15.57 1.62 41.18
CA LEU A 250 -16.37 0.44 40.86
C LEU A 250 -16.82 0.45 39.39
N ALA A 251 -17.18 1.62 38.86
CA ALA A 251 -17.52 1.78 37.45
C ALA A 251 -16.31 1.42 36.56
N ASN A 252 -15.13 1.93 36.90
CA ASN A 252 -13.88 1.62 36.20
C ASN A 252 -13.54 0.13 36.26
N ALA A 253 -13.65 -0.50 37.44
CA ALA A 253 -13.37 -1.93 37.60
C ALA A 253 -14.30 -2.80 36.73
N ILE A 254 -15.59 -2.49 36.69
CA ILE A 254 -16.55 -3.21 35.83
C ILE A 254 -16.23 -2.99 34.35
N VAL A 255 -15.96 -1.76 33.93
CA VAL A 255 -15.60 -1.45 32.54
C VAL A 255 -14.33 -2.20 32.14
N GLU A 256 -13.32 -2.22 33.02
CA GLU A 256 -12.06 -2.93 32.78
C GLU A 256 -12.26 -4.44 32.64
N ASP A 257 -13.01 -5.06 33.56
CA ASP A 257 -13.27 -6.50 33.52
C ASP A 257 -14.08 -6.91 32.28
N VAL A 258 -15.14 -6.18 31.95
CA VAL A 258 -15.94 -6.43 30.74
C VAL A 258 -15.07 -6.24 29.50
N SER A 259 -14.30 -5.17 29.43
CA SER A 259 -13.44 -4.90 28.28
C SER A 259 -12.34 -5.96 28.11
N ARG A 260 -11.76 -6.47 29.21
CA ARG A 260 -10.80 -7.57 29.18
C ARG A 260 -11.45 -8.85 28.64
N SER A 261 -12.67 -9.16 29.09
CA SER A 261 -13.42 -10.33 28.60
C SER A 261 -13.76 -10.25 27.11
N GLU A 262 -14.04 -9.04 26.61
CA GLU A 262 -14.34 -8.78 25.20
C GLU A 262 -13.11 -8.54 24.32
N LYS A 263 -11.90 -8.64 24.92
CA LYS A 263 -10.62 -8.39 24.24
C LYS A 263 -10.51 -6.99 23.64
N LEU A 264 -11.13 -6.00 24.29
CA LEU A 264 -11.04 -4.59 23.90
C LEU A 264 -9.70 -3.98 24.38
N PRO A 265 -9.17 -2.98 23.65
CA PRO A 265 -7.92 -2.34 24.02
C PRO A 265 -8.04 -1.61 25.36
N MET A 266 -7.10 -1.89 26.27
CA MET A 266 -7.02 -1.27 27.60
C MET A 266 -5.91 -0.23 27.67
N GLY A 267 -6.10 0.76 28.55
CA GLY A 267 -5.15 1.86 28.76
C GLY A 267 -5.26 2.98 27.73
N ASN A 268 -4.15 3.68 27.49
CA ASN A 268 -4.11 4.83 26.59
C ASN A 268 -4.17 4.37 25.12
N LEU A 269 -5.30 4.60 24.46
CA LEU A 269 -5.52 4.22 23.06
C LEU A 269 -4.55 4.91 22.10
N ARG A 270 -4.18 6.17 22.32
CA ARG A 270 -3.19 6.85 21.46
C ARG A 270 -1.84 6.15 21.50
N THR A 271 -1.37 5.70 22.67
CA THR A 271 -0.11 4.94 22.76
C THR A 271 -0.21 3.57 22.08
N LEU A 272 -1.39 2.92 22.11
CA LEU A 272 -1.61 1.66 21.43
C LEU A 272 -1.56 1.82 19.90
N TYR A 273 -2.21 2.85 19.39
CA TYR A 273 -2.32 3.11 17.96
C TYR A 273 -1.11 3.87 17.38
N PHE A 274 -0.37 4.61 18.22
CA PHE A 274 0.85 5.34 17.90
C PHE A 274 1.92 5.11 18.98
N PRO A 275 2.55 3.91 19.01
CA PRO A 275 3.60 3.62 19.97
C PRO A 275 4.78 4.57 19.77
N LYS A 276 5.19 5.28 20.83
CA LYS A 276 6.37 6.16 20.80
C LYS A 276 7.63 5.31 20.86
N GLY A 277 8.20 4.96 19.71
CA GLY A 277 9.49 4.26 19.63
C GLY A 277 9.90 3.93 18.20
N LYS A 278 11.15 4.25 17.84
CA LYS A 278 11.80 3.89 16.57
C LYS A 278 11.84 2.37 16.41
N GLY A 279 11.32 1.84 15.30
CA GLY A 279 11.56 0.46 14.92
C GLY A 279 10.50 -0.13 13.99
N GLN A 280 10.79 -0.05 12.68
CA GLN A 280 10.47 -1.04 11.66
C GLN A 280 9.01 -1.52 11.54
N LEU A 281 8.33 -1.01 10.52
CA LEU A 281 7.79 -1.90 9.49
C LEU A 281 8.77 -1.85 8.31
#